data_AF-A0A970V304-F1
#
_entry.id   AF-A0A970V304-F1
#
_cell.length_a   1.000
_cell.length_b   1.000
_cell.length_c   1.000
_cell.angle_alpha   90.00
_cell.angle_beta   90.00
_cell.angle_gamma   90.00
#
_symmetry.space_group_name_H-M   'P 1'
#
loop_
_entity.id
_entity.type
_entity.pdbx_description
1 polymer ?
#
loop_
_entity_poly.entity_id
_entity_poly.type
_entity_poly.pdbx_seq_one_letter_code
_entity_poly.pdbx_strand_id
1 'polypeptide(L)'
;MVFSLSLIVFGLILAYWAFIIFNGQLKEAQPTAVGVISHMGELLTLAAIVATTTFVVLAIQEVALVVVPTVVGLALFMGLPALVIGQLGGEPNEAAEALIGWGSTAGKAMLVVCFLRVIYEIYRSHAEAEVRRETAAREAAAQERKKAIKSVVREKPFAHCWEMPFCHEAVRELCPAYKARKSCWRFGRGCMCDADLIETLIMSRNPGPTRQAREVEAQYIRTELEATQVRHRSERTIPCSKCPIFAEHQRRKFRVVNPIIIGATVVAIAVAYVPLAKVYSSLTVHLAKLASGSILNPKAVDNIAYWREYLDTPALQGAFVVILGMFFLAWMLKLGEWLVLEKKVL
;
A
#
# COMPACT_ATOMS: atom_id res chain seq x y z
N MET A 1 8.39 -12.60 -3.32
CA MET A 1 8.72 -13.40 -4.53
C MET A 1 7.73 -14.54 -4.73
N VAL A 2 7.53 -15.42 -3.74
CA VAL A 2 6.57 -16.54 -3.82
C VAL A 2 5.15 -16.10 -4.21
N PHE A 3 4.62 -15.06 -3.56
CA PHE A 3 3.29 -14.50 -3.87
C PHE A 3 3.17 -14.04 -5.33
N SER A 4 4.15 -13.30 -5.83
CA SER A 4 4.13 -12.77 -7.19
C SER A 4 4.16 -13.90 -8.21
N LEU A 5 4.97 -14.93 -7.98
CA LEU A 5 5.07 -16.09 -8.87
C LEU A 5 3.77 -16.91 -8.88
N SER A 6 3.18 -17.18 -7.71
CA SER A 6 1.91 -17.92 -7.64
C SER A 6 0.76 -17.14 -8.28
N LEU A 7 0.72 -15.82 -8.12
CA LEU A 7 -0.30 -14.97 -8.75
C LEU A 7 -0.15 -14.92 -10.28
N ILE A 8 1.08 -14.88 -10.80
CA ILE A 8 1.34 -14.96 -12.24
C ILE A 8 0.89 -16.31 -12.79
N VAL A 9 1.27 -17.42 -12.15
CA VAL A 9 0.87 -18.77 -12.59
C VAL A 9 -0.65 -18.92 -12.56
N PHE A 10 -1.30 -18.50 -11.48
CA PHE A 10 -2.75 -18.51 -11.34
C PHE A 10 -3.44 -17.68 -12.44
N GLY A 11 -2.96 -16.47 -12.68
CA GLY A 11 -3.50 -15.58 -13.72
C GLY A 11 -3.34 -16.15 -15.14
N LEU A 12 -2.19 -16.77 -15.45
CA LEU A 12 -1.94 -17.40 -16.74
C LEU A 12 -2.87 -18.59 -16.99
N ILE A 13 -3.08 -19.45 -15.99
CA ILE A 13 -3.97 -20.60 -16.13
C ILE A 13 -5.43 -20.14 -16.29
N LEU A 14 -5.88 -19.15 -15.52
CA LEU A 14 -7.23 -18.61 -15.67
C LEU A 14 -7.44 -17.93 -17.03
N ALA A 15 -6.45 -17.19 -17.51
CA ALA A 15 -6.49 -16.58 -18.85
C ALA A 15 -6.59 -17.67 -19.94
N TYR A 16 -5.84 -18.76 -19.79
CA TYR A 16 -5.91 -19.90 -20.70
C TYR A 16 -7.28 -20.59 -20.65
N TRP A 17 -7.85 -20.82 -19.47
CA TRP A 17 -9.20 -21.40 -19.33
C TRP A 17 -10.27 -20.49 -19.93
N ALA A 18 -10.22 -19.19 -19.63
CA ALA A 18 -11.14 -18.23 -20.24
C ALA A 18 -11.03 -18.24 -21.77
N PHE A 19 -9.81 -18.33 -22.31
CA PHE A 19 -9.57 -18.45 -23.74
C PHE A 19 -10.22 -19.71 -24.34
N ILE A 20 -10.07 -20.89 -23.71
CA ILE A 20 -10.72 -22.12 -24.19
C ILE A 20 -12.24 -21.97 -24.18
N ILE A 21 -12.80 -21.38 -23.12
CA ILE A 21 -14.25 -21.23 -22.95
C ILE A 21 -14.84 -20.26 -23.98
N PHE A 22 -14.26 -19.08 -24.16
CA PHE A 22 -14.81 -18.07 -25.06
C PHE A 22 -14.61 -18.39 -26.55
N ASN A 23 -13.59 -19.17 -26.92
CA ASN A 23 -13.41 -19.59 -28.31
C ASN A 23 -14.23 -20.82 -28.69
N GLY A 24 -15.07 -21.35 -27.79
CA GLY A 24 -15.88 -22.53 -28.07
C GLY A 24 -15.08 -23.81 -28.29
N GLN A 25 -13.78 -23.81 -27.99
CA GLN A 25 -12.90 -24.99 -28.15
C GLN A 25 -13.32 -26.16 -27.27
N LEU A 26 -14.10 -25.90 -26.20
CA LEU A 26 -14.71 -26.96 -25.40
C LEU A 26 -15.68 -27.82 -26.20
N LYS A 27 -16.38 -27.31 -27.22
CA LYS A 27 -17.38 -28.11 -27.97
C LYS A 27 -16.73 -29.19 -28.83
N GLU A 28 -15.53 -28.93 -29.33
CA GLU A 28 -14.80 -29.80 -30.25
C GLU A 28 -13.59 -30.49 -29.57
N ALA A 29 -13.53 -30.46 -28.24
CA ALA A 29 -12.38 -30.96 -27.49
C ALA A 29 -12.21 -32.49 -27.69
N GLN A 30 -11.02 -32.89 -28.11
CA GLN A 30 -10.62 -34.30 -28.20
C GLN A 30 -10.41 -34.90 -26.80
N PRO A 31 -10.54 -36.23 -26.63
CA PRO A 31 -10.33 -36.89 -25.34
C PRO A 31 -8.91 -36.68 -24.76
N THR A 32 -7.91 -36.44 -25.60
CA THR A 32 -6.54 -36.07 -25.17
C THR A 32 -6.47 -34.72 -24.45
N ALA A 33 -7.47 -33.84 -24.62
CA ALA A 33 -7.55 -32.56 -23.94
C ALA A 33 -7.83 -32.68 -22.43
N VAL A 34 -8.50 -33.76 -22.01
CA VAL A 34 -8.89 -33.99 -20.62
C VAL A 34 -7.65 -34.07 -19.72
N GLY A 35 -6.59 -34.75 -20.16
CA GLY A 35 -5.33 -34.86 -19.41
C GLY A 35 -4.63 -33.51 -19.20
N VAL A 36 -4.59 -32.66 -20.23
CA VAL A 36 -4.01 -31.32 -20.14
C VAL A 36 -4.82 -30.43 -19.20
N ILE A 37 -6.15 -30.46 -19.33
CA ILE A 37 -7.05 -29.70 -18.45
C ILE A 37 -6.89 -30.15 -16.99
N SER A 38 -6.76 -31.46 -16.74
CA SER A 38 -6.58 -31.99 -15.39
C SER A 38 -5.28 -31.51 -14.74
N HIS A 39 -4.14 -31.62 -15.43
CA HIS A 39 -2.87 -31.13 -14.91
C HIS A 39 -2.84 -29.61 -14.69
N MET A 40 -3.48 -28.85 -15.59
CA MET A 40 -3.63 -27.40 -15.39
C MET A 40 -4.57 -27.09 -14.22
N GLY A 41 -5.60 -27.90 -14.00
CA GLY A 41 -6.49 -27.82 -12.84
C GLY A 41 -5.78 -28.07 -11.52
N GLU A 42 -4.96 -29.11 -11.44
CA GLU A 42 -4.09 -29.38 -10.28
C GLU A 42 -3.17 -28.19 -10.00
N LEU A 43 -2.48 -27.69 -11.04
CA LEU A 43 -1.58 -26.54 -10.90
C LEU A 43 -2.32 -25.27 -10.48
N LEU A 44 -3.53 -25.04 -11.00
CA LEU A 44 -4.40 -23.92 -10.63
C LEU A 44 -4.78 -23.99 -9.15
N THR A 45 -5.21 -25.16 -8.67
CA THR A 45 -5.60 -25.33 -7.26
C THR A 45 -4.42 -25.05 -6.32
N LEU A 46 -3.25 -25.59 -6.64
CA LEU A 46 -2.04 -25.37 -5.85
C LEU A 46 -1.62 -23.90 -5.87
N ALA A 47 -1.60 -23.28 -7.04
CA ALA A 47 -1.29 -21.85 -7.18
C ALA A 47 -2.30 -20.98 -6.42
N ALA A 48 -3.59 -21.31 -6.47
CA ALA A 48 -4.65 -20.59 -5.76
C ALA A 48 -4.50 -20.68 -4.24
N ILE A 49 -4.20 -21.86 -3.70
CA ILE A 49 -3.95 -22.07 -2.26
C ILE A 49 -2.72 -21.26 -1.82
N VAL A 50 -1.61 -21.37 -2.55
CA VAL A 50 -0.36 -20.66 -2.21
C VAL A 50 -0.53 -19.15 -2.32
N ALA A 51 -1.16 -18.66 -3.39
CA ALA A 51 -1.45 -17.23 -3.58
C ALA A 51 -2.37 -16.69 -2.48
N THR A 52 -3.47 -17.39 -2.19
CA THR A 52 -4.44 -16.96 -1.16
C THR A 52 -3.82 -16.97 0.22
N THR A 53 -3.10 -18.04 0.58
CA THR A 53 -2.44 -18.15 1.89
C THR A 53 -1.40 -17.05 2.06
N THR A 54 -0.56 -16.83 1.04
CA THR A 54 0.46 -15.78 1.11
C THR A 54 -0.17 -14.39 1.15
N PHE A 55 -1.24 -14.15 0.39
CA PHE A 55 -1.98 -12.89 0.42
C PHE A 55 -2.60 -12.64 1.80
N VAL A 56 -3.20 -13.65 2.40
CA VAL A 56 -3.80 -13.58 3.75
C VAL A 56 -2.75 -13.26 4.82
N VAL A 57 -1.55 -13.85 4.71
CA VAL A 57 -0.42 -13.57 5.62
C VAL A 57 0.09 -12.13 5.44
N LEU A 58 0.23 -11.66 4.19
CA LEU A 58 0.66 -10.30 3.91
C LEU A 58 -0.38 -9.25 4.32
N ALA A 59 -1.67 -9.57 4.17
CA ALA A 59 -2.79 -8.72 4.49
C ALA A 59 -3.27 -8.86 5.95
N ILE A 60 -2.43 -9.37 6.87
CA ILE A 60 -2.86 -9.66 8.24
C ILE A 60 -3.41 -8.43 8.98
N GLN A 61 -2.95 -7.22 8.61
CA GLN A 61 -3.37 -5.96 9.22
C GLN A 61 -4.65 -5.37 8.60
N GLU A 62 -4.98 -5.73 7.35
CA GLU A 62 -6.08 -5.12 6.60
C GLU A 62 -7.17 -6.15 6.31
N VAL A 63 -8.14 -6.26 7.22
CA VAL A 63 -9.25 -7.23 7.11
C VAL A 63 -10.04 -7.06 5.81
N ALA A 64 -10.17 -5.82 5.31
CA ALA A 64 -10.88 -5.52 4.06
C ALA A 64 -10.26 -6.21 2.83
N LEU A 65 -8.95 -6.48 2.83
CA LEU A 65 -8.29 -7.10 1.70
C LEU A 65 -8.69 -8.57 1.52
N VAL A 66 -9.10 -9.28 2.58
CA VAL A 66 -9.54 -10.69 2.52
C VAL A 66 -10.77 -10.87 1.63
N VAL A 67 -11.55 -9.80 1.42
CA VAL A 67 -12.69 -9.80 0.50
C VAL A 67 -12.26 -10.14 -0.93
N VAL A 68 -11.09 -9.68 -1.38
CA VAL A 68 -10.61 -9.89 -2.75
C VAL A 68 -10.47 -11.38 -3.11
N PRO A 69 -9.65 -12.19 -2.40
CA PRO A 69 -9.57 -13.62 -2.69
C PRO A 69 -10.87 -14.36 -2.41
N THR A 70 -11.74 -13.86 -1.52
CA THR A 70 -13.07 -14.44 -1.28
C THR A 70 -13.97 -14.29 -2.52
N VAL A 71 -14.01 -13.09 -3.11
CA VAL A 71 -14.77 -12.82 -4.34
C VAL A 71 -14.22 -13.64 -5.51
N VAL A 72 -12.90 -13.73 -5.65
CA VAL A 72 -12.26 -14.57 -6.69
C VAL A 72 -12.59 -16.04 -6.47
N GLY A 73 -12.51 -16.54 -5.23
CA GLY A 73 -12.86 -17.92 -4.88
C GLY A 73 -14.33 -18.23 -5.18
N LEU A 74 -15.25 -17.30 -4.88
CA LEU A 74 -16.67 -17.43 -5.21
C LEU A 74 -16.90 -17.44 -6.73
N ALA A 75 -16.20 -16.57 -7.47
CA ALA A 75 -16.26 -16.53 -8.92
C ALA A 75 -15.76 -17.82 -9.56
N LEU A 76 -14.72 -18.47 -9.02
CA LEU A 76 -14.28 -19.79 -9.48
C LEU A 76 -15.23 -20.92 -9.08
N PHE A 77 -15.77 -20.85 -7.85
CA PHE A 77 -16.66 -21.89 -7.34
C PHE A 77 -18.01 -21.92 -8.06
N MET A 78 -18.62 -20.76 -8.32
CA MET A 78 -19.96 -20.65 -8.89
C MET A 78 -19.97 -20.03 -10.29
N GLY A 79 -19.13 -19.02 -10.52
CA GLY A 79 -19.08 -18.30 -11.79
C GLY A 79 -18.53 -19.15 -12.93
N LEU A 80 -17.43 -19.90 -12.70
CA LEU A 80 -16.83 -20.73 -13.73
C LEU A 80 -17.78 -21.85 -14.21
N PRO A 81 -18.43 -22.64 -13.34
CA PRO A 81 -19.41 -23.63 -13.79
C PRO A 81 -20.58 -23.01 -14.56
N ALA A 82 -21.14 -21.89 -14.07
CA ALA A 82 -22.23 -21.21 -14.75
C ALA A 82 -21.82 -20.73 -16.15
N LEU A 83 -20.59 -20.22 -16.29
CA LEU A 83 -20.07 -19.72 -17.56
C LEU A 83 -19.81 -20.85 -18.56
N VAL A 84 -19.28 -22.00 -18.10
CA VAL A 84 -19.03 -23.18 -18.94
C VAL A 84 -20.36 -23.80 -19.43
N ILE A 85 -21.31 -24.01 -18.52
CA ILE A 85 -22.64 -24.58 -18.86
C ILE A 85 -23.37 -23.66 -19.84
N GLY A 86 -23.32 -22.34 -19.62
CA GLY A 86 -23.94 -21.35 -20.51
C GLY A 86 -23.37 -21.34 -21.93
N GLN A 87 -22.09 -21.66 -22.12
CA GLN A 87 -21.44 -21.71 -23.44
C GLN A 87 -21.70 -23.02 -24.20
N LEU A 88 -21.84 -24.14 -23.48
CA LEU A 88 -22.06 -25.45 -24.10
C LEU A 88 -23.48 -25.58 -24.67
N GLY A 89 -24.49 -25.09 -23.96
CA GLY A 89 -25.89 -25.14 -24.42
C GLY A 89 -26.48 -26.56 -24.50
N GLY A 90 -25.86 -27.55 -23.83
CA GLY A 90 -26.23 -28.96 -23.85
C GLY A 90 -25.52 -29.73 -22.74
N GLU A 91 -25.52 -31.07 -22.81
CA GLU A 91 -24.81 -31.91 -21.83
C GLU A 91 -23.29 -31.64 -21.87
N PRO A 92 -22.65 -31.50 -20.69
CA PRO A 92 -21.22 -31.23 -20.63
C PRO A 92 -20.44 -32.44 -21.14
N ASN A 93 -19.43 -32.19 -21.97
CA ASN A 93 -18.46 -33.22 -22.33
C ASN A 93 -17.44 -33.43 -21.21
N GLU A 94 -16.69 -34.54 -21.27
CA GLU A 94 -15.71 -34.92 -20.24
C GLU A 94 -14.67 -33.82 -19.96
N ALA A 95 -14.26 -33.07 -20.99
CA ALA A 95 -13.36 -31.93 -20.85
C ALA A 95 -13.99 -30.76 -20.07
N ALA A 96 -15.26 -30.46 -20.31
CA ALA A 96 -16.01 -29.45 -19.57
C ALA A 96 -16.24 -29.87 -18.12
N GLU A 97 -16.57 -31.14 -17.87
CA GLU A 97 -16.73 -31.67 -16.52
C GLU A 97 -15.43 -31.57 -15.71
N ALA A 98 -14.29 -31.92 -16.31
CA ALA A 98 -12.98 -31.76 -15.68
C ALA A 98 -12.70 -30.28 -15.35
N LEU A 99 -12.97 -29.36 -16.27
CA LEU A 99 -12.75 -27.93 -16.06
C LEU A 99 -13.65 -27.36 -14.96
N ILE A 100 -14.93 -27.76 -14.93
CA ILE A 100 -15.89 -27.42 -13.88
C ILE A 100 -15.44 -27.96 -12.52
N GLY A 101 -15.03 -29.23 -12.48
CA GLY A 101 -14.59 -29.92 -11.26
C GLY A 101 -13.36 -29.26 -10.65
N TRP A 102 -12.32 -29.02 -11.44
CA TRP A 102 -11.09 -28.38 -10.97
C TRP A 102 -11.28 -26.90 -10.62
N GLY A 103 -12.08 -26.15 -11.39
CA GLY A 103 -12.44 -24.78 -11.06
C GLY A 103 -13.20 -24.66 -9.75
N SER A 104 -14.19 -25.53 -9.54
CA SER A 104 -14.95 -25.60 -8.29
C SER A 104 -14.05 -25.96 -7.11
N THR A 105 -13.14 -26.91 -7.30
CA THR A 105 -12.18 -27.35 -6.27
C THR A 105 -11.22 -26.21 -5.89
N ALA A 106 -10.68 -25.48 -6.87
CA ALA A 106 -9.84 -24.32 -6.62
C ALA A 106 -10.59 -23.22 -5.85
N GLY A 107 -11.82 -22.91 -6.27
CA GLY A 107 -12.68 -21.94 -5.59
C GLY A 107 -12.98 -22.33 -4.13
N LYS A 108 -13.36 -23.60 -3.88
CA LYS A 108 -13.57 -24.13 -2.52
C LYS A 108 -12.31 -24.00 -1.66
N ALA A 109 -11.15 -24.37 -2.20
CA ALA A 109 -9.89 -24.29 -1.47
C ALA A 109 -9.55 -22.85 -1.05
N MET A 110 -9.74 -21.87 -1.94
CA MET A 110 -9.58 -20.44 -1.61
C MET A 110 -10.56 -20.01 -0.51
N LEU A 111 -11.84 -20.38 -0.63
CA LEU A 111 -12.88 -20.01 0.34
C LEU A 111 -12.60 -20.60 1.73
N VAL A 112 -12.08 -21.83 1.82
CA VAL A 112 -11.69 -22.44 3.11
C VAL A 112 -10.58 -21.65 3.79
N VAL A 113 -9.54 -21.25 3.05
CA VAL A 113 -8.44 -20.44 3.60
C VAL A 113 -8.95 -19.08 4.09
N CYS A 114 -9.80 -18.41 3.30
CA CYS A 114 -10.42 -17.14 3.69
C CYS A 114 -11.35 -17.29 4.90
N PHE A 115 -12.15 -18.36 4.96
CA PHE A 115 -13.05 -18.65 6.07
C PHE A 115 -12.29 -18.84 7.39
N LEU A 116 -11.20 -19.62 7.37
CA LEU A 116 -10.33 -19.79 8.54
C LEU A 116 -9.75 -18.46 9.02
N ARG A 117 -9.37 -17.57 8.08
CA ARG A 117 -8.87 -16.23 8.43
C ARG A 117 -9.94 -15.34 9.07
N VAL A 118 -11.18 -15.43 8.62
CA VAL A 118 -12.31 -14.68 9.21
C VAL A 118 -12.60 -15.18 10.63
N ILE A 119 -12.62 -16.50 10.85
CA ILE A 119 -12.74 -17.08 12.21
C ILE A 119 -11.62 -16.57 13.12
N TYR A 120 -10.38 -16.58 12.63
CA TYR A 120 -9.25 -16.06 13.39
C TYR A 120 -9.41 -14.57 13.74
N GLU A 121 -9.92 -13.74 12.82
CA GLU A 121 -10.19 -12.32 13.11
C GLU A 121 -11.31 -12.14 14.14
N ILE A 122 -12.38 -12.91 14.04
CA ILE A 122 -13.49 -12.86 15.02
C ILE A 122 -12.95 -13.21 16.41
N TYR A 123 -12.19 -14.29 16.53
CA TYR A 123 -11.57 -14.70 17.80
C TYR A 123 -10.64 -13.61 18.36
N ARG A 124 -9.75 -13.08 17.51
CA ARG A 124 -8.82 -12.00 17.88
C ARG A 124 -9.55 -10.71 18.26
N SER A 125 -10.59 -10.35 17.51
CA SER A 125 -11.40 -9.16 17.78
C SER A 125 -12.13 -9.26 19.11
N HIS A 126 -12.58 -10.45 19.51
CA HIS A 126 -13.15 -10.67 20.83
C HIS A 126 -12.10 -10.54 21.94
N ALA A 127 -10.89 -11.06 21.73
CA ALA A 127 -9.80 -10.94 22.69
C ALA A 127 -9.27 -9.50 22.85
N GLU A 128 -9.21 -8.73 21.76
CA GLU A 128 -8.70 -7.35 21.76
C GLU A 128 -9.78 -6.28 22.01
N ALA A 129 -11.06 -6.65 22.09
CA ALA A 129 -12.18 -5.72 22.23
C ALA A 129 -12.04 -4.81 23.46
N GLU A 130 -11.54 -5.35 24.57
CA GLU A 130 -11.38 -4.61 25.82
C GLU A 130 -10.29 -3.54 25.71
N VAL A 131 -9.12 -3.90 25.16
CA VAL A 131 -7.99 -2.98 24.92
C VAL A 131 -8.34 -1.90 23.89
N ARG A 132 -9.12 -2.23 22.86
CA ARG A 132 -9.57 -1.28 21.83
C ARG A 132 -10.54 -0.23 22.40
N ARG A 133 -11.40 -0.58 23.36
CA ARG A 133 -12.31 0.39 24.00
C ARG A 133 -11.54 1.45 24.78
N GLU A 134 -10.52 1.06 25.52
CA GLU A 134 -9.70 1.99 26.29
C GLU A 134 -8.87 2.92 25.40
N THR A 135 -8.28 2.39 24.33
CA THR A 135 -7.48 3.18 23.38
C THR A 135 -8.35 4.13 22.54
N ALA A 136 -9.51 3.69 22.06
CA ALA A 136 -10.46 4.54 21.34
C ALA A 136 -10.98 5.70 22.21
N ALA A 137 -11.23 5.47 23.51
CA ALA A 137 -11.61 6.53 24.44
C ALA A 137 -10.49 7.59 24.62
N ARG A 138 -9.22 7.14 24.70
CA ARG A 138 -8.06 8.04 24.78
C ARG A 138 -7.84 8.83 23.49
N GLU A 139 -8.00 8.19 22.32
CA GLU A 139 -7.85 8.84 21.02
C GLU A 139 -8.97 9.85 20.73
N ALA A 140 -10.21 9.54 21.07
CA ALA A 140 -11.34 10.46 20.95
C ALA A 140 -11.10 11.74 21.77
N ALA A 141 -10.66 11.60 23.03
CA ALA A 141 -10.29 12.72 23.89
C ALA A 141 -9.12 13.55 23.31
N ALA A 142 -8.14 12.90 22.67
CA ALA A 142 -7.02 13.58 22.01
C ALA A 142 -7.45 14.30 20.72
N GLN A 143 -8.42 13.76 19.99
CA GLN A 143 -8.89 14.30 18.71
C GLN A 143 -9.80 15.53 18.91
N GLU A 144 -10.60 15.56 19.97
CA GLU A 144 -11.33 16.76 20.39
C GLU A 144 -10.38 17.91 20.73
N ARG A 145 -9.29 17.63 21.46
CA ARG A 145 -8.23 18.61 21.72
C ARG A 145 -7.60 19.15 20.43
N LYS A 146 -7.39 18.30 19.42
CA LYS A 146 -6.80 18.72 18.13
C LYS A 146 -7.77 19.56 17.28
N LYS A 147 -9.07 19.27 17.31
CA LYS A 147 -10.09 20.05 16.57
C LYS A 147 -10.23 21.46 17.14
N ALA A 148 -10.14 21.63 18.46
CA ALA A 148 -10.16 22.94 19.10
C ALA A 148 -8.98 23.84 18.68
N ILE A 149 -7.82 23.26 18.32
CA ILE A 149 -6.61 24.01 17.94
C ILE A 149 -6.58 24.37 16.44
N LYS A 150 -7.26 23.60 15.57
CA LYS A 150 -7.18 23.73 14.11
C LYS A 150 -7.98 24.89 13.52
N SER A 151 -8.90 25.51 14.25
CA SER A 151 -9.80 26.54 13.72
C SER A 151 -9.15 27.92 13.49
N VAL A 152 -7.88 28.12 13.87
CA VAL A 152 -7.35 29.50 14.03
C VAL A 152 -6.37 29.96 12.95
N VAL A 153 -5.73 29.09 12.13
CA VAL A 153 -4.62 29.58 11.26
C VAL A 153 -4.65 28.98 9.85
N ARG A 154 -4.78 29.85 8.83
CA ARG A 154 -4.60 29.51 7.41
C ARG A 154 -3.13 29.17 7.16
N GLU A 155 -2.84 27.89 6.92
CA GLU A 155 -1.47 27.37 6.86
C GLU A 155 -0.76 27.69 5.54
N LYS A 156 0.32 28.49 5.57
CA LYS A 156 1.20 28.67 4.41
C LYS A 156 2.12 27.43 4.25
N PRO A 157 2.36 26.93 3.02
CA PRO A 157 3.14 25.72 2.78
C PRO A 157 4.61 25.82 3.20
N PHE A 158 5.19 27.02 3.10
CA PHE A 158 6.55 27.33 3.54
C PHE A 158 6.57 28.28 4.74
N ALA A 159 5.57 28.15 5.61
CA ALA A 159 5.48 28.93 6.83
C ALA A 159 6.76 28.79 7.67
N HIS A 160 7.18 29.90 8.28
CA HIS A 160 8.24 29.87 9.26
C HIS A 160 7.80 29.09 10.51
N CYS A 161 8.75 28.59 11.30
CA CYS A 161 8.42 27.77 12.47
C CYS A 161 7.50 28.49 13.48
N TRP A 162 7.59 29.82 13.57
CA TRP A 162 6.75 30.63 14.45
C TRP A 162 5.35 30.91 13.91
N GLU A 163 5.08 30.69 12.62
CA GLU A 163 3.75 30.84 12.02
C GLU A 163 2.89 29.57 12.18
N MET A 164 3.46 28.50 12.74
CA MET A 164 2.77 27.24 12.97
C MET A 164 2.03 27.25 14.33
N PRO A 165 0.91 26.53 14.47
CA PRO A 165 0.09 26.52 15.68
C PRO A 165 0.83 25.95 16.91
N PHE A 166 1.93 25.25 16.70
CA PHE A 166 2.78 24.71 17.77
C PHE A 166 3.68 25.77 18.43
N CYS A 167 3.84 26.96 17.82
CA CYS A 167 4.65 28.03 18.39
C CYS A 167 3.75 29.04 19.11
N HIS A 168 3.60 28.85 20.42
CA HIS A 168 2.83 29.74 21.30
C HIS A 168 3.53 31.09 21.48
N GLU A 169 2.77 32.17 21.73
CA GLU A 169 3.31 33.54 21.87
C GLU A 169 4.37 33.67 22.97
N ALA A 170 4.13 33.07 24.14
CA ALA A 170 5.12 32.95 25.21
C ALA A 170 6.47 32.34 24.76
N VAL A 171 6.45 31.37 23.85
CA VAL A 171 7.68 30.78 23.29
C VAL A 171 8.35 31.77 22.34
N ARG A 172 7.60 32.58 21.60
CA ARG A 172 8.15 33.55 20.64
C ARG A 172 8.96 34.64 21.32
N GLU A 173 8.52 35.13 22.48
CA GLU A 173 9.21 36.19 23.23
C GLU A 173 10.62 35.76 23.71
N LEU A 174 10.76 34.48 24.08
CA LEU A 174 11.99 33.91 24.62
C LEU A 174 12.86 33.24 23.53
N CYS A 175 12.27 32.83 22.41
CA CYS A 175 12.97 32.05 21.38
C CYS A 175 14.11 32.84 20.68
N PRO A 176 15.37 32.37 20.73
CA PRO A 176 16.48 33.03 20.05
C PRO A 176 16.38 32.96 18.53
N ALA A 177 15.79 31.88 17.99
CA ALA A 177 15.60 31.71 16.55
C ALA A 177 14.55 32.70 15.99
N TYR A 178 13.51 33.02 16.77
CA TYR A 178 12.52 34.03 16.43
C TYR A 178 13.15 35.43 16.39
N LYS A 179 13.93 35.79 17.43
CA LYS A 179 14.68 37.06 17.47
C LYS A 179 15.65 37.20 16.29
N ALA A 180 16.32 36.10 15.91
CA ALA A 180 17.21 36.06 14.75
C ALA A 180 16.48 35.94 13.39
N ARG A 181 15.14 35.83 13.37
CA ARG A 181 14.31 35.56 12.18
C ARG A 181 14.82 34.39 11.32
N LYS A 182 15.35 33.35 11.95
CA LYS A 182 15.84 32.12 11.30
C LYS A 182 15.03 30.93 11.78
N SER A 183 14.80 29.94 10.91
CA SER A 183 14.07 28.74 11.31
C SER A 183 14.85 27.94 12.37
N CYS A 184 14.14 27.41 13.37
CA CYS A 184 14.75 26.71 14.50
C CYS A 184 15.63 25.52 14.09
N TRP A 185 15.31 24.82 13.00
CA TRP A 185 16.12 23.70 12.50
C TRP A 185 17.40 24.15 11.77
N ARG A 186 17.42 25.35 11.16
CA ARG A 186 18.65 25.93 10.56
C ARG A 186 19.52 26.60 11.60
N PHE A 187 18.90 27.25 12.59
CA PHE A 187 19.59 27.88 13.71
C PHE A 187 20.10 26.83 14.71
N GLY A 188 19.41 25.69 14.79
CA GLY A 188 19.78 24.55 15.61
C GLY A 188 19.48 24.69 17.10
N ARG A 189 18.72 25.73 17.47
CA ARG A 189 18.27 26.12 18.83
C ARG A 189 16.91 26.83 18.74
N GLY A 190 16.19 26.95 19.85
CA GLY A 190 14.93 27.69 19.94
C GLY A 190 13.68 26.91 19.54
N CYS A 191 13.72 25.58 19.54
CA CYS A 191 12.53 24.73 19.39
C CYS A 191 12.08 24.17 20.74
N MET A 192 10.89 23.58 20.79
CA MET A 192 10.39 22.79 21.93
C MET A 192 11.19 21.49 22.19
N CYS A 193 12.32 21.32 21.51
CA CYS A 193 13.30 20.26 21.65
C CYS A 193 14.64 20.78 22.20
N ASP A 194 14.69 22.06 22.58
CA ASP A 194 15.84 22.72 23.17
C ASP A 194 15.60 22.82 24.69
N ALA A 195 16.42 22.11 25.48
CA ALA A 195 16.24 22.02 26.93
C ALA A 195 16.35 23.40 27.59
N ASP A 196 17.32 24.21 27.17
CA ASP A 196 17.54 25.58 27.67
C ASP A 196 16.30 26.47 27.47
N LEU A 197 15.57 26.31 26.36
CA LEU A 197 14.35 27.06 26.09
C LEU A 197 13.20 26.61 27.00
N ILE A 198 13.09 25.31 27.26
CA ILE A 198 12.07 24.76 28.16
C ILE A 198 12.35 25.19 29.60
N GLU A 199 13.60 25.11 30.05
CA GLU A 199 14.02 25.58 31.36
C GLU A 199 13.72 27.06 31.56
N THR A 200 14.07 27.91 30.59
CA THR A 200 13.76 29.34 30.65
C THR A 200 12.26 29.62 30.59
N LEU A 201 11.48 28.85 29.81
CA LEU A 201 10.02 28.94 29.80
C LEU A 201 9.41 28.58 31.17
N ILE A 202 9.89 27.51 31.81
CA ILE A 202 9.45 27.09 33.14
C ILE A 202 9.81 28.16 34.18
N MET A 203 11.03 28.69 34.13
CA MET A 203 11.49 29.74 35.07
C MET A 203 10.79 31.09 34.85
N SER A 204 10.39 31.40 33.62
CA SER A 204 9.68 32.64 33.25
C SER A 204 8.18 32.59 33.54
N ARG A 205 7.60 31.39 33.67
CA ARG A 205 6.18 31.23 33.99
C ARG A 205 5.96 31.59 35.45
N ASN A 206 5.10 32.58 35.69
CA ASN A 206 4.87 33.12 37.03
C ASN A 206 4.63 32.00 38.05
N PRO A 207 5.53 31.85 39.03
CA PRO A 207 5.46 30.77 39.98
C PRO A 207 4.25 30.94 40.90
N GLY A 208 3.68 29.81 41.34
CA GLY A 208 2.67 29.77 42.38
C GLY A 208 3.06 30.57 43.64
N PRO A 209 2.08 30.86 44.51
CA PRO A 209 2.17 31.92 45.52
C PRO A 209 3.23 31.68 46.61
N THR A 210 3.74 30.46 46.79
CA THR A 210 4.64 30.10 47.90
C THR A 210 6.04 29.68 47.45
N ARG A 211 7.05 30.12 48.19
CA ARG A 211 8.48 29.88 47.94
C ARG A 211 8.85 28.38 47.98
N GLN A 212 8.18 27.60 48.83
CA GLN A 212 8.37 26.15 48.95
C GLN A 212 7.81 25.36 47.74
N ALA A 213 6.67 25.79 47.17
CA ALA A 213 6.13 25.17 45.96
C ALA A 213 7.09 25.34 44.77
N ARG A 214 7.80 26.48 44.72
CA ARG A 214 8.83 26.76 43.71
C ARG A 214 10.05 25.86 43.85
N GLU A 215 10.53 25.63 45.07
CA GLU A 215 11.70 24.79 45.30
C GLU A 215 11.39 23.32 45.01
N VAL A 216 10.20 22.83 45.39
CA VAL A 216 9.78 21.45 45.13
C VAL A 216 9.53 21.19 43.64
N GLU A 217 8.87 22.11 42.93
CA GLU A 217 8.63 21.98 41.48
C GLU A 217 9.93 22.13 40.68
N ALA A 218 10.79 23.09 41.03
CA ALA A 218 12.11 23.24 40.41
C ALA A 218 13.02 22.04 40.71
N GLN A 219 12.95 21.46 41.91
CA GLN A 219 13.67 20.23 42.23
C GLN A 219 13.12 19.07 41.43
N TYR A 220 11.82 18.81 41.41
CA TYR A 220 11.21 17.70 40.66
C TYR A 220 11.56 17.73 39.16
N ILE A 221 11.50 18.92 38.55
CA ILE A 221 11.88 19.14 37.16
C ILE A 221 13.39 18.92 36.96
N ARG A 222 14.24 19.40 37.88
CA ARG A 222 15.68 19.13 37.86
C ARG A 222 15.99 17.65 38.02
N THR A 223 15.28 16.91 38.88
CA THR A 223 15.49 15.47 39.06
C THR A 223 15.03 14.69 37.83
N GLU A 224 13.94 15.09 37.15
CA GLU A 224 13.53 14.50 35.87
C GLU A 224 14.55 14.80 34.75
N LEU A 225 15.09 16.02 34.68
CA LEU A 225 16.15 16.42 33.75
C LEU A 225 17.49 15.71 34.05
N GLU A 226 17.82 15.51 35.32
CA GLU A 226 19.02 14.81 35.79
C GLU A 226 18.92 13.30 35.59
N ALA A 227 17.73 12.70 35.79
CA ALA A 227 17.45 11.30 35.49
C ALA A 227 17.49 11.00 33.97
N THR A 228 17.51 12.04 33.12
CA THR A 228 17.62 11.93 31.66
C THR A 228 18.97 12.42 31.12
N GLN A 229 20.03 12.44 31.95
CA GLN A 229 21.32 13.02 31.61
C GLN A 229 22.05 12.32 30.45
N VAL A 230 22.30 13.08 29.38
CA VAL A 230 23.62 13.17 28.74
C VAL A 230 23.84 14.67 28.41
N ARG A 231 25.04 15.23 28.71
CA ARG A 231 25.55 16.58 28.26
C ARG A 231 26.69 16.63 27.19
N HIS A 232 26.48 17.32 26.05
CA HIS A 232 27.44 18.12 25.22
C HIS A 232 26.73 18.66 23.94
N ARG A 233 27.38 19.46 23.08
CA ARG A 233 26.76 20.02 21.84
C ARG A 233 26.31 18.97 20.81
N SER A 234 26.84 17.75 20.95
CA SER A 234 26.42 16.46 20.34
C SER A 234 25.18 15.85 20.99
N GLU A 235 24.64 16.52 22.00
CA GLU A 235 23.62 16.03 22.93
C GLU A 235 22.53 17.09 23.03
N ARG A 236 21.97 17.33 21.85
CA ARG A 236 20.54 17.61 21.80
C ARG A 236 19.85 16.39 22.38
N THR A 237 19.05 16.57 23.42
CA THR A 237 18.12 15.56 23.96
C THR A 237 17.29 14.92 22.85
N ILE A 238 17.01 15.65 21.75
CA ILE A 238 16.38 15.12 20.54
C ILE A 238 16.97 15.80 19.29
N PRO A 239 17.47 15.06 18.26
CA PRO A 239 17.91 15.66 17.01
C PRO A 239 16.74 16.42 16.36
N CYS A 240 16.98 17.61 15.79
CA CYS A 240 15.92 18.44 15.18
C CYS A 240 15.08 17.68 14.14
N SER A 241 15.66 16.66 13.50
CA SER A 241 14.98 15.77 12.56
C SER A 241 13.82 14.97 13.19
N LYS A 242 13.83 14.74 14.50
CA LYS A 242 12.79 14.05 15.27
C LYS A 242 11.83 15.02 15.98
N CYS A 243 12.02 16.32 15.83
CA CYS A 243 11.12 17.33 16.40
C CYS A 243 9.72 17.26 15.75
N PRO A 244 8.63 17.30 16.52
CA PRO A 244 7.26 17.37 15.97
C PRO A 244 7.04 18.55 15.02
N ILE A 245 7.63 19.72 15.32
CA ILE A 245 7.56 20.92 14.47
C ILE A 245 8.25 20.67 13.13
N PHE A 246 9.41 20.00 13.13
CA PHE A 246 10.12 19.66 11.90
C PHE A 246 9.36 18.61 11.08
N ALA A 247 8.81 17.58 11.72
CA ALA A 247 8.02 16.55 11.06
C ALA A 247 6.78 17.13 10.38
N GLU A 248 6.08 18.05 11.05
CA GLU A 248 4.91 18.72 10.46
C GLU A 248 5.30 19.62 9.28
N HIS A 249 6.43 20.31 9.37
CA HIS A 249 6.96 21.10 8.26
C HIS A 249 7.29 20.21 7.04
N GLN A 250 7.86 19.02 7.27
CA GLN A 250 8.13 18.05 6.21
C GLN A 250 6.86 17.47 5.60
N ARG A 251 5.82 17.20 6.40
CA ARG A 251 4.50 16.81 5.90
C ARG A 251 3.85 17.89 5.03
N ARG A 252 4.01 19.16 5.40
CA ARG A 252 3.53 20.29 4.59
C ARG A 252 4.28 20.40 3.27
N LYS A 253 5.62 20.28 3.28
CA LYS A 253 6.41 20.19 2.04
C LYS A 253 5.97 19.03 1.17
N PHE A 254 5.80 17.85 1.75
CA PHE A 254 5.34 16.67 1.02
C PHE A 254 3.98 16.91 0.36
N ARG A 255 3.02 17.58 1.04
CA ARG A 255 1.72 17.93 0.44
C ARG A 255 1.84 18.79 -0.82
N VAL A 256 2.85 19.65 -0.91
CA VAL A 256 3.13 20.49 -2.10
C VAL A 256 3.94 19.75 -3.15
N VAL A 257 4.91 18.94 -2.74
CA VAL A 257 5.77 18.17 -3.65
C VAL A 257 5.00 17.01 -4.30
N ASN A 258 4.03 16.42 -3.59
CA ASN A 258 3.23 15.30 -4.07
C ASN A 258 2.55 15.54 -5.43
N PRO A 259 1.76 16.61 -5.66
CA PRO A 259 1.18 16.88 -6.98
C PRO A 259 2.23 17.12 -8.08
N ILE A 260 3.41 17.65 -7.72
CA ILE A 260 4.52 17.82 -8.66
C ILE A 260 5.08 16.46 -9.08
N ILE A 261 5.25 15.53 -8.15
CA ILE A 261 5.69 14.15 -8.45
C ILE A 261 4.67 13.46 -9.35
N ILE A 262 3.36 13.60 -9.07
CA ILE A 262 2.30 13.04 -9.91
C ILE A 262 2.39 13.60 -11.33
N GLY A 263 2.46 14.94 -11.46
CA GLY A 263 2.58 15.59 -12.78
C GLY A 263 3.85 15.17 -13.53
N ALA A 264 4.99 15.14 -12.85
CA ALA A 264 6.27 14.69 -13.43
C ALA A 264 6.21 13.23 -13.89
N THR A 265 5.52 12.36 -13.14
CA THR A 265 5.36 10.95 -13.49
C THR A 265 4.49 10.77 -14.74
N VAL A 266 3.39 11.51 -14.84
CA VAL A 266 2.52 11.48 -16.04
C VAL A 266 3.31 11.93 -17.28
N VAL A 267 4.08 13.01 -17.18
CA VAL A 267 4.94 13.48 -18.29
C VAL A 267 6.00 12.43 -18.63
N ALA A 268 6.64 11.82 -17.63
CA ALA A 268 7.64 10.77 -17.86
C ALA A 268 7.04 9.56 -18.58
N ILE A 269 5.83 9.12 -18.21
CA ILE A 269 5.12 8.02 -18.89
C ILE A 269 4.79 8.41 -20.34
N ALA A 270 4.32 9.64 -20.58
CA ALA A 270 4.01 10.12 -21.92
C ALA A 270 5.26 10.11 -22.84
N VAL A 271 6.40 10.57 -22.34
CA VAL A 271 7.68 10.53 -23.07
C VAL A 271 8.17 9.09 -23.26
N ALA A 272 7.99 8.24 -22.25
CA ALA A 272 8.41 6.85 -22.30
C ALA A 272 7.47 5.95 -23.11
N TYR A 273 6.34 6.45 -23.62
CA TYR A 273 5.37 5.68 -24.38
C TYR A 273 6.00 4.96 -25.59
N VAL A 274 6.86 5.64 -26.34
CA VAL A 274 7.50 5.09 -27.55
C VAL A 274 8.41 3.89 -27.24
N PRO A 275 9.36 3.97 -26.28
CA PRO A 275 10.14 2.78 -25.90
C PRO A 275 9.28 1.70 -25.23
N LEU A 276 8.26 2.06 -24.43
CA LEU A 276 7.33 1.09 -23.84
C LEU A 276 6.55 0.30 -24.89
N ALA A 277 6.12 0.95 -25.97
CA ALA A 277 5.46 0.30 -27.11
C ALA A 277 6.37 -0.74 -27.79
N LYS A 278 7.66 -0.43 -27.94
CA LYS A 278 8.65 -1.38 -28.50
C LYS A 278 8.83 -2.60 -27.59
N VAL A 279 8.97 -2.37 -26.28
CA VAL A 279 9.08 -3.47 -25.30
C VAL A 279 7.81 -4.34 -25.32
N TYR A 280 6.64 -3.71 -25.38
CA TYR A 280 5.36 -4.42 -25.50
C TYR A 280 5.31 -5.31 -26.74
N SER A 281 5.69 -4.78 -27.92
CA SER A 281 5.73 -5.57 -29.17
C SER A 281 6.71 -6.75 -29.10
N SER A 282 7.81 -6.62 -28.37
CA SER A 282 8.73 -7.74 -28.14
C SER A 282 8.12 -8.78 -27.20
N LEU A 283 7.42 -8.33 -26.16
CA LEU A 283 6.76 -9.19 -25.19
C LEU A 283 5.64 -10.00 -25.84
N THR A 284 4.84 -9.40 -26.73
CA THR A 284 3.75 -10.10 -27.44
C THR A 284 4.29 -11.18 -28.37
N VAL A 285 5.45 -10.97 -29.03
CA VAL A 285 6.11 -12.00 -29.84
C VAL A 285 6.58 -13.19 -28.99
N HIS A 286 7.12 -12.94 -27.79
CA HIS A 286 7.50 -14.02 -26.88
C HIS A 286 6.29 -14.77 -26.32
N LEU A 287 5.22 -14.05 -25.97
CA LEU A 287 3.97 -14.64 -25.53
C LEU A 287 3.31 -15.46 -26.64
N ALA A 288 3.33 -14.98 -27.89
CA ALA A 288 2.81 -15.73 -29.04
C ALA A 288 3.57 -17.05 -29.26
N LYS A 289 4.90 -17.05 -29.10
CA LYS A 289 5.72 -18.28 -29.18
C LYS A 289 5.45 -19.27 -28.04
N LEU A 290 5.17 -18.77 -26.84
CA LEU A 290 4.79 -19.62 -25.70
C LEU A 290 3.36 -20.17 -25.88
N ALA A 291 2.44 -19.36 -26.41
CA ALA A 291 1.07 -19.75 -26.69
C ALA A 291 1.00 -20.83 -27.79
N SER A 292 1.76 -20.69 -28.88
CA SER A 292 1.80 -21.71 -29.95
C SER A 292 2.26 -23.08 -29.45
N GLY A 293 3.08 -23.15 -28.39
CA GLY A 293 3.53 -24.41 -27.80
C GLY A 293 2.54 -25.08 -26.83
N SER A 294 1.44 -24.41 -26.45
CA SER A 294 0.57 -24.82 -25.33
C SER A 294 -0.89 -25.09 -25.72
N ILE A 295 -1.26 -25.02 -27.00
CA ILE A 295 -2.67 -25.11 -27.44
C ILE A 295 -3.00 -26.49 -28.06
N LEU A 296 -4.17 -26.98 -27.67
CA LEU A 296 -4.82 -28.26 -28.04
C LEU A 296 -5.34 -28.36 -29.48
N ASN A 297 -5.21 -27.31 -30.30
CA ASN A 297 -5.79 -27.26 -31.65
C ASN A 297 -4.68 -27.10 -32.71
N PRO A 298 -4.37 -28.14 -33.50
CA PRO A 298 -3.25 -28.13 -34.44
C PRO A 298 -3.37 -27.07 -35.54
N LYS A 299 -4.58 -26.57 -35.83
CA LYS A 299 -4.78 -25.48 -36.83
C LYS A 299 -4.41 -24.09 -36.32
N ALA A 300 -4.37 -23.88 -34.99
CA ALA A 300 -4.01 -22.60 -34.37
C ALA A 300 -2.51 -22.54 -33.98
N VAL A 301 -1.84 -23.69 -33.94
CA VAL A 301 -0.40 -23.83 -33.61
C VAL A 301 0.49 -23.19 -34.68
N ASP A 302 0.06 -23.22 -35.95
CA ASP A 302 0.93 -22.83 -37.08
C ASP A 302 0.95 -21.33 -37.40
N ASN A 303 0.08 -20.51 -36.78
CA ASN A 303 -0.08 -19.12 -37.20
C ASN A 303 0.28 -18.10 -36.11
N ILE A 304 1.59 -17.94 -35.87
CA ILE A 304 2.16 -16.89 -35.01
C ILE A 304 1.65 -15.49 -35.43
N ALA A 305 1.39 -15.30 -36.73
CA ALA A 305 0.87 -14.06 -37.27
C ALA A 305 -0.53 -13.72 -36.71
N TYR A 306 -1.41 -14.70 -36.57
CA TYR A 306 -2.75 -14.54 -36.00
C TYR A 306 -2.69 -14.08 -34.54
N TRP A 307 -1.82 -14.70 -33.74
CA TRP A 307 -1.63 -14.34 -32.34
C TRP A 307 -1.03 -12.95 -32.14
N ARG A 308 -0.12 -12.57 -33.03
CA ARG A 308 0.47 -11.24 -33.02
C ARG A 308 -0.60 -10.18 -33.32
N GLU A 309 -1.42 -10.38 -34.34
CA GLU A 309 -2.49 -9.45 -34.70
C GLU A 309 -3.54 -9.31 -33.59
N TYR A 310 -3.88 -10.42 -32.92
CA TYR A 310 -4.81 -10.41 -31.80
C TYR A 310 -4.27 -9.69 -30.55
N LEU A 311 -3.00 -9.91 -30.21
CA LEU A 311 -2.36 -9.28 -29.03
C LEU A 311 -1.92 -7.83 -29.29
N ASP A 312 -1.71 -7.42 -30.55
CA ASP A 312 -1.27 -6.08 -30.93
C ASP A 312 -2.45 -5.12 -31.17
N THR A 313 -3.52 -5.27 -30.39
CA THR A 313 -4.63 -4.32 -30.41
C THR A 313 -4.26 -3.04 -29.64
N PRO A 314 -4.58 -1.84 -30.17
CA PRO A 314 -4.23 -0.57 -29.53
C PRO A 314 -4.88 -0.41 -28.15
N ALA A 315 -6.02 -1.07 -27.92
CA ALA A 315 -6.68 -1.13 -26.62
C ALA A 315 -5.83 -1.90 -25.58
N LEU A 316 -5.29 -3.07 -25.95
CA LEU A 316 -4.46 -3.89 -25.05
C LEU A 316 -3.12 -3.20 -24.76
N GLN A 317 -2.52 -2.58 -25.78
CA GLN A 317 -1.32 -1.77 -25.62
C GLN A 317 -1.57 -0.56 -24.69
N GLY A 318 -2.69 0.15 -24.86
CA GLY A 318 -3.09 1.24 -23.98
C GLY A 318 -3.28 0.78 -22.54
N ALA A 319 -3.99 -0.34 -22.34
CA ALA A 319 -4.19 -0.92 -21.01
C ALA A 319 -2.87 -1.32 -20.34
N PHE A 320 -1.95 -1.94 -21.09
CA PHE A 320 -0.61 -2.29 -20.60
C PHE A 320 0.16 -1.06 -20.12
N VAL A 321 0.18 0.02 -20.91
CA VAL A 321 0.86 1.28 -20.54
C VAL A 321 0.22 1.91 -19.30
N VAL A 322 -1.11 1.91 -19.20
CA VAL A 322 -1.82 2.46 -18.03
C VAL A 322 -1.47 1.66 -16.77
N ILE A 323 -1.52 0.33 -16.82
CA ILE A 323 -1.20 -0.54 -15.69
C ILE A 323 0.25 -0.32 -15.24
N LEU A 324 1.20 -0.35 -16.18
CA LEU A 324 2.61 -0.15 -15.88
C LEU A 324 2.87 1.28 -15.37
N GLY A 325 2.16 2.27 -15.91
CA GLY A 325 2.16 3.65 -15.46
C GLY A 325 1.64 3.80 -14.02
N MET A 326 0.58 3.09 -13.64
CA MET A 326 0.08 3.08 -12.25
C MET A 326 1.10 2.48 -11.28
N PHE A 327 1.75 1.37 -11.65
CA PHE A 327 2.82 0.78 -10.84
C PHE A 327 4.00 1.75 -10.67
N PHE A 328 4.41 2.39 -11.77
CA PHE A 328 5.50 3.36 -11.76
C PHE A 328 5.16 4.59 -10.90
N LEU A 329 3.92 5.11 -11.01
CA LEU A 329 3.41 6.19 -10.17
C LEU A 329 3.43 5.82 -8.68
N ALA A 330 2.92 4.64 -8.33
CA ALA A 330 2.95 4.17 -6.94
C ALA A 330 4.39 4.10 -6.40
N TRP A 331 5.34 3.66 -7.23
CA TRP A 331 6.75 3.58 -6.86
C TRP A 331 7.40 4.97 -6.70
N MET A 332 7.11 5.90 -7.61
CA MET A 332 7.58 7.30 -7.53
C MET A 332 7.02 8.04 -6.31
N LEU A 333 5.75 7.82 -5.97
CA LEU A 333 5.13 8.38 -4.77
C LEU A 333 5.81 7.86 -3.51
N LYS A 334 6.07 6.55 -3.43
CA LYS A 334 6.78 5.94 -2.31
C LYS A 334 8.23 6.44 -2.21
N LEU A 335 8.91 6.62 -3.34
CA LEU A 335 10.25 7.21 -3.38
C LEU A 335 10.24 8.67 -2.91
N GLY A 336 9.21 9.44 -3.30
CA GLY A 336 9.00 10.81 -2.82
C GLY A 336 8.77 10.87 -1.32
N GLU A 337 7.94 9.98 -0.79
CA GLU A 337 7.70 9.84 0.65
C GLU A 337 9.00 9.53 1.39
N TRP A 338 9.76 8.56 0.90
CA TRP A 338 11.05 8.15 1.46
C TRP A 338 12.08 9.31 1.47
N LEU A 339 12.22 10.01 0.35
CA LEU A 339 13.17 11.14 0.21
C LEU A 339 12.84 12.30 1.16
N VAL A 340 11.55 12.64 1.28
CA VAL A 340 11.10 13.81 2.05
C VAL A 340 10.95 13.49 3.52
N LEU A 341 10.32 12.37 3.90
CA LEU A 341 9.98 12.06 5.29
C LEU A 341 11.10 11.30 6.02
N GLU A 342 11.71 10.30 5.38
CA GLU A 342 12.75 9.49 6.03
C GLU A 342 14.13 10.13 5.90
N LYS A 343 14.55 10.40 4.66
CA LYS A 343 15.90 10.89 4.36
C LYS A 343 16.06 12.39 4.64
N LYS A 344 14.97 13.17 4.65
CA LYS A 344 14.93 14.60 5.01
C LYS A 344 15.91 15.44 4.17
N VAL A 345 16.08 15.07 2.90
CA VAL A 345 17.03 15.69 1.96
C VAL A 345 16.50 17.01 1.38
N LEU A 346 15.18 17.23 1.49
CA LEU A 346 14.46 18.44 1.06
C LEU A 346 13.98 19.27 2.25
#